data_AF-A0A4Y2SQ61-F1
#
_entry.id   AF-A0A4Y2SQ61-F1
#
_cell.length_a   1.000
_cell.length_b   1.000
_cell.length_c   1.000
_cell.angle_alpha   90.00
_cell.angle_beta   90.00
_cell.angle_gamma   90.00
#
_symmetry.space_group_name_H-M   'P 1'
#
loop_
_entity.id
_entity.type
_entity.pdbx_description
1 polymer ?
#
loop_
_entity_poly.entity_id
_entity_poly.type
_entity_poly.pdbx_seq_one_letter_code
_entity_poly.pdbx_strand_id
1 'polypeptide(L)'
;MIERFHRLKARIYKALNDIGSDTKFSELDWSKIKYLIDSLQPFKLAVETLCRRYSILFTAETTLKFILEKLLTQDIVLSAELSEVLRVRIKESRTIITGILMHLHNPKKYDDDTRRADDTFTMLKKKLYD
;
A
#
# COMPACT_ATOMS: atom_id res chain seq x y z
N MET A 1 -6.18 -5.16 -14.72
CA MET A 1 -5.83 -5.18 -16.17
C MET A 1 -4.37 -5.53 -16.41
N ILE A 2 -3.42 -4.85 -15.75
CA ILE A 2 -1.97 -5.06 -15.91
C ILE A 2 -1.53 -6.51 -15.61
N GLU A 3 -2.07 -7.13 -14.56
CA GLU A 3 -1.79 -8.53 -14.25
C GLU A 3 -2.18 -9.49 -15.41
N ARG A 4 -3.32 -9.25 -16.07
CA ARG A 4 -3.75 -10.03 -17.22
C ARG A 4 -2.82 -9.81 -18.42
N PHE A 5 -2.40 -8.55 -18.65
CA PHE A 5 -1.44 -8.21 -19.69
C PHE A 5 -0.11 -8.95 -19.48
N HIS A 6 0.44 -8.94 -18.26
CA HIS A 6 1.67 -9.66 -17.92
C HIS A 6 1.55 -11.18 -18.14
N ARG A 7 0.40 -11.79 -17.79
CA ARG A 7 0.14 -13.23 -18.07
C ARG A 7 0.11 -13.56 -19.56
N LEU A 8 -0.15 -12.59 -20.44
CA LEU A 8 -0.17 -12.78 -21.89
C LEU A 8 1.21 -12.57 -22.54
N LYS A 9 2.29 -12.33 -21.77
CA LYS A 9 3.67 -12.09 -22.26
C LYS A 9 4.06 -12.99 -23.45
N ALA A 10 3.95 -14.31 -23.29
CA ALA A 10 4.34 -15.27 -24.34
C ALA A 10 3.49 -15.15 -25.62
N ARG A 11 2.19 -14.88 -25.48
CA ARG A 11 1.27 -14.70 -26.62
C ARG A 11 1.52 -13.37 -27.33
N ILE A 12 1.82 -12.31 -26.58
CA ILE A 12 2.17 -11.01 -27.12
C ILE A 12 3.47 -11.12 -27.93
N TYR A 13 4.49 -11.79 -27.40
CA TYR A 13 5.74 -12.04 -28.15
C TYR A 13 5.50 -12.79 -29.45
N LYS A 14 4.73 -13.88 -29.40
CA LYS A 14 4.41 -14.66 -30.59
C LYS A 14 3.67 -13.80 -31.63
N ALA A 15 2.63 -13.10 -31.21
CA ALA A 15 1.84 -12.26 -32.11
C ALA A 15 2.68 -11.14 -32.76
N LEU A 16 3.60 -10.51 -32.01
CA LEU A 16 4.51 -9.50 -32.54
C LEU A 16 5.49 -10.07 -33.58
N ASN A 17 5.98 -11.29 -33.35
CA ASN A 17 6.83 -11.99 -34.32
C ASN A 17 6.05 -12.40 -35.58
N ASP A 18 4.83 -12.92 -35.41
CA ASP A 18 3.98 -13.38 -36.52
C ASP A 18 3.64 -12.25 -37.51
N ILE A 19 3.51 -11.01 -37.02
CA ILE A 19 3.26 -9.82 -37.86
C ILE A 19 4.55 -9.10 -38.31
N GLY A 20 5.73 -9.60 -37.92
CA GLY A 20 7.01 -8.96 -38.24
C GLY A 20 7.21 -7.59 -37.60
N SER A 21 6.64 -7.34 -36.41
CA SER A 21 6.77 -6.05 -35.73
C SER A 21 8.17 -5.87 -35.12
N ASP A 22 8.75 -4.70 -35.37
CA ASP A 22 10.01 -4.28 -34.72
C ASP A 22 9.81 -3.90 -33.25
N THR A 23 8.56 -3.70 -32.81
CA THR A 23 8.26 -3.33 -31.42
C THR A 23 8.42 -4.54 -30.51
N LYS A 24 9.36 -4.46 -29.55
CA LYS A 24 9.62 -5.53 -28.58
C LYS A 24 9.76 -4.95 -27.19
N PHE A 25 9.06 -5.54 -26.23
CA PHE A 25 9.32 -5.30 -24.82
C PHE A 25 10.64 -6.00 -24.44
N SER A 26 11.50 -5.29 -23.74
CA SER A 26 12.69 -5.89 -23.14
C SER A 26 12.31 -6.68 -21.89
N GLU A 27 13.20 -7.57 -21.42
CA GLU A 27 13.03 -8.22 -20.12
C GLU A 27 12.99 -7.23 -18.95
N LEU A 28 13.64 -6.07 -19.11
CA LEU A 28 13.57 -4.98 -18.14
C LEU A 28 12.15 -4.38 -18.09
N ASP A 29 11.48 -4.21 -19.24
CA ASP A 29 10.12 -3.69 -19.28
C ASP A 29 9.12 -4.64 -18.61
N TRP A 30 9.28 -5.95 -18.85
CA TRP A 30 8.47 -6.96 -18.16
C TRP A 30 8.72 -6.98 -16.65
N SER A 31 9.98 -6.83 -16.24
CA SER A 31 10.34 -6.71 -14.82
C SER A 31 9.69 -5.48 -14.18
N LYS A 32 9.69 -4.32 -14.84
CA LYS A 32 8.99 -3.12 -14.36
C LYS A 32 7.48 -3.34 -14.20
N ILE A 33 6.84 -4.01 -15.16
CA ILE A 33 5.42 -4.37 -15.07
C ILE A 33 5.17 -5.31 -13.88
N LYS A 34 6.07 -6.28 -13.65
CA LYS A 34 5.97 -7.20 -12.52
C LYS A 34 6.11 -6.47 -11.18
N TYR A 35 7.11 -5.59 -11.04
CA TYR A 35 7.27 -4.76 -9.85
C TYR A 35 6.02 -3.93 -9.57
N LEU A 36 5.45 -3.30 -10.60
CA LEU A 36 4.20 -2.55 -10.46
C LEU A 36 3.03 -3.43 -9.97
N ILE A 37 2.89 -4.65 -10.50
CA ILE A 37 1.86 -5.59 -10.04
C ILE A 37 2.07 -5.95 -8.57
N ASP A 38 3.31 -6.23 -8.17
CA ASP A 38 3.65 -6.64 -6.81
C ASP A 38 3.43 -5.51 -5.81
N SER A 39 3.85 -4.29 -6.13
CA SER A 39 3.63 -3.10 -5.30
C SER A 39 2.14 -2.77 -5.14
N LEU A 40 1.31 -3.06 -6.13
CA LEU A 40 -0.13 -2.79 -6.09
C LEU A 40 -0.96 -3.91 -5.44
N GLN A 41 -0.40 -5.11 -5.25
CA GLN A 41 -1.11 -6.25 -4.66
C GLN A 41 -1.66 -5.94 -3.25
N PRO A 42 -0.91 -5.32 -2.31
CA PRO A 42 -1.43 -4.97 -0.99
C PRO A 42 -2.62 -4.01 -1.07
N PHE A 43 -2.61 -3.06 -2.01
CA PHE A 43 -3.70 -2.11 -2.21
C PHE A 43 -4.97 -2.78 -2.71
N LYS A 44 -4.85 -3.76 -3.62
CA LYS A 44 -6.01 -4.56 -4.05
C LYS A 44 -6.69 -5.23 -2.86
N LEU A 45 -5.92 -5.94 -2.02
CA LEU A 45 -6.45 -6.61 -0.85
C LEU A 45 -7.03 -5.63 0.18
N ALA A 46 -6.41 -4.45 0.31
CA ALA A 46 -6.93 -3.39 1.15
C ALA A 46 -8.29 -2.91 0.68
N VAL A 47 -8.45 -2.59 -0.61
CA VAL A 47 -9.75 -2.17 -1.18
C VAL A 47 -10.81 -3.26 -0.95
N GLU A 48 -10.47 -4.52 -1.21
CA GLU A 48 -11.38 -5.66 -0.97
C GLU A 48 -11.78 -5.79 0.51
N THR A 49 -10.90 -5.43 1.44
CA THR A 49 -11.16 -5.47 2.88
C THR A 49 -12.01 -4.28 3.32
N LEU A 50 -11.70 -3.08 2.84
CA LEU A 50 -12.40 -1.85 3.21
C LEU A 50 -13.80 -1.75 2.61
N CYS A 51 -14.03 -2.34 1.44
CA CYS A 51 -15.33 -2.37 0.80
C CYS A 51 -16.28 -3.44 1.38
N ARG A 52 -15.87 -4.19 2.43
CA ARG A 52 -16.77 -5.12 3.13
C ARG A 52 -17.79 -4.36 3.96
N ARG A 53 -19.00 -4.92 4.08
CA ARG A 53 -20.15 -4.31 4.78
C ARG A 53 -19.86 -3.86 6.22
N TYR A 54 -18.98 -4.56 6.93
CA TYR A 54 -18.66 -4.30 8.34
C TYR A 54 -17.28 -3.66 8.54
N SER A 55 -16.73 -3.02 7.50
CA SER A 55 -15.49 -2.26 7.63
C SER A 55 -15.73 -1.04 8.53
N ILE A 56 -15.01 -0.99 9.64
CA ILE A 56 -15.04 0.12 10.60
C ILE A 56 -13.69 0.85 10.60
N LEU A 57 -13.61 1.98 11.30
CA LEU A 57 -12.36 2.75 11.38
C LEU A 57 -11.15 1.90 11.84
N PHE A 58 -11.37 0.96 12.78
CA PHE A 58 -10.34 0.02 13.22
C PHE A 58 -9.87 -0.92 12.11
N THR A 59 -10.79 -1.41 11.28
CA THR A 59 -10.46 -2.19 10.07
C THR A 59 -9.66 -1.35 9.08
N ALA A 60 -10.01 -0.07 8.91
CA ALA A 60 -9.25 0.85 8.07
C ALA A 60 -7.82 1.03 8.56
N GLU A 61 -7.64 1.27 9.85
CA GLU A 61 -6.32 1.46 10.45
C GLU A 61 -5.42 0.23 10.35
N THR A 62 -5.95 -0.94 10.68
CA THR A 62 -5.22 -2.21 10.56
C THR A 62 -4.89 -2.55 9.11
N THR A 63 -5.80 -2.24 8.18
CA THR A 63 -5.56 -2.45 6.74
C THR A 63 -4.47 -1.53 6.21
N LEU A 64 -4.42 -0.27 6.63
CA LEU A 64 -3.36 0.67 6.25
C LEU A 64 -1.99 0.25 6.80
N LYS A 65 -1.93 -0.23 8.06
CA LYS A 65 -0.72 -0.83 8.65
C LYS A 65 -0.25 -2.02 7.82
N PHE A 66 -1.17 -2.92 7.46
CA PHE A 66 -0.88 -4.07 6.62
C PHE A 66 -0.26 -3.68 5.27
N ILE A 67 -0.79 -2.64 4.59
CA ILE A 67 -0.22 -2.17 3.32
C ILE A 67 1.23 -1.73 3.53
N LEU A 68 1.50 -0.88 4.53
CA LEU A 68 2.85 -0.36 4.79
C LEU A 68 3.83 -1.48 5.13
N GLU A 69 3.42 -2.44 5.96
CA GLU A 69 4.24 -3.63 6.27
C GLU A 69 4.57 -4.43 5.01
N LYS A 70 3.58 -4.66 4.13
CA LYS A 70 3.81 -5.40 2.87
C LYS A 70 4.71 -4.64 1.90
N LEU A 71 4.54 -3.34 1.78
CA LEU A 71 5.42 -2.52 0.93
C LEU A 71 6.85 -2.48 1.45
N LEU A 72 7.06 -2.42 2.77
CA LEU A 72 8.39 -2.45 3.37
C LEU A 72 9.10 -3.80 3.21
N THR A 73 8.35 -4.90 3.16
CA THR A 73 8.95 -6.22 2.86
C THR A 73 9.36 -6.39 1.41
N GLN A 74 8.91 -5.51 0.51
CA GLN A 74 9.30 -5.52 -0.88
C GLN A 74 10.57 -4.69 -1.05
N ASP A 75 11.68 -5.33 -1.40
CA ASP A 75 12.95 -4.67 -1.71
C ASP A 75 12.92 -4.04 -3.11
N ILE A 76 11.95 -3.14 -3.32
CA ILE A 76 11.64 -2.49 -4.59
C ILE A 76 11.52 -0.98 -4.34
N VAL A 77 12.23 -0.18 -5.13
CA VAL A 77 12.23 1.30 -5.02
C VAL A 77 10.82 1.88 -5.07
N LEU A 78 9.99 1.41 -6.02
CA LEU A 78 8.60 1.84 -6.15
C LEU A 78 7.78 1.58 -4.88
N SER A 79 7.98 0.44 -4.22
CA SER A 79 7.27 0.10 -2.99
C SER A 79 7.69 1.00 -1.82
N ALA A 80 8.98 1.36 -1.75
CA ALA A 80 9.48 2.33 -0.78
C ALA A 80 8.85 3.72 -1.00
N GLU A 81 8.84 4.22 -2.24
CA GLU A 81 8.21 5.50 -2.60
C GLU A 81 6.71 5.52 -2.28
N LEU A 82 5.98 4.48 -2.67
CA LEU A 82 4.56 4.34 -2.36
C LEU A 82 4.30 4.30 -0.85
N SER A 83 5.17 3.62 -0.08
CA SER A 83 5.04 3.58 1.37
C SER A 83 5.16 4.97 1.98
N GLU A 84 6.09 5.79 1.48
CA GLU A 84 6.34 7.12 2.02
C GLU A 84 5.21 8.08 1.69
N VAL A 85 4.76 8.10 0.44
CA VAL A 85 3.60 8.91 0.03
C VAL A 85 2.35 8.49 0.82
N LEU A 86 2.17 7.19 1.06
CA LEU A 86 1.05 6.69 1.86
C LEU A 86 1.15 7.15 3.32
N ARG A 87 2.33 7.13 3.95
CA ARG A 87 2.51 7.66 5.31
C ARG A 87 2.11 9.13 5.40
N VAL A 88 2.59 9.95 4.47
CA VAL A 88 2.22 11.38 4.40
C VAL A 88 0.70 11.53 4.31
N ARG A 89 0.06 10.78 3.41
CA ARG A 89 -1.40 10.86 3.23
C ARG A 89 -2.19 10.40 4.44
N ILE A 90 -1.71 9.38 5.15
CA ILE A 90 -2.31 8.91 6.40
C ILE A 90 -2.22 10.01 7.45
N LYS A 91 -1.06 10.64 7.62
CA LYS A 91 -0.85 11.73 8.59
C LYS A 91 -1.78 12.92 8.31
N GLU A 92 -1.91 13.33 7.04
CA GLU A 92 -2.83 14.39 6.63
C GLU A 92 -4.30 14.07 6.92
N SER A 93 -4.69 12.80 6.75
CA SER A 93 -6.08 12.37 6.89
C SER A 93 -6.44 11.95 8.32
N ARG A 94 -5.46 11.93 9.24
CA ARG A 94 -5.64 11.42 10.60
C ARG A 94 -6.39 12.44 11.44
N THR A 95 -7.29 11.94 12.29
CA THR A 95 -8.01 12.77 13.26
C THR A 95 -7.68 12.32 14.68
N ILE A 96 -7.95 13.18 15.65
CA ILE A 96 -7.82 12.86 17.09
C ILE A 96 -8.69 11.65 17.46
N ILE A 97 -9.88 11.53 16.84
CA ILE A 97 -10.84 10.45 17.07
C ILE A 97 -10.22 9.08 16.78
N THR A 98 -9.44 8.99 15.71
CA THR A 98 -8.72 7.76 15.33
C THR A 98 -7.81 7.28 16.46
N GLY A 99 -7.00 8.17 17.04
CA GLY A 99 -6.12 7.82 18.16
C GLY A 99 -6.89 7.43 19.43
N ILE A 100 -7.97 8.12 19.77
CA ILE A 100 -8.83 7.77 20.91
C ILE A 100 -9.39 6.36 20.74
N LEU A 101 -9.97 6.06 19.58
CA LEU A 101 -10.56 4.75 19.31
C LEU A 101 -9.53 3.62 19.40
N MET A 102 -8.31 3.85 18.91
CA MET A 102 -7.24 2.86 19.02
C MET A 102 -6.80 2.62 20.46
N HIS A 103 -6.66 3.68 21.26
CA HIS A 103 -6.31 3.56 22.68
C HIS A 103 -7.42 2.83 23.46
N LEU A 104 -8.69 3.16 23.23
CA LEU A 104 -9.82 2.48 23.89
C LEU A 104 -9.94 1.01 23.48
N HIS A 105 -9.62 0.66 22.24
CA HIS A 105 -9.70 -0.72 21.77
C HIS A 105 -8.58 -1.59 22.36
N ASN A 106 -7.34 -1.08 22.41
CA ASN A 106 -6.22 -1.78 23.04
C ASN A 106 -5.16 -0.79 23.55
N PRO A 107 -5.24 -0.37 24.81
CA PRO A 107 -4.40 0.70 25.34
C PRO A 107 -2.92 0.28 25.40
N LYS A 108 -2.63 -0.98 25.74
CA LYS A 108 -1.24 -1.50 25.78
C LYS A 108 -0.59 -1.45 24.41
N LYS A 109 -1.29 -1.98 23.39
CA LYS A 109 -0.79 -1.98 22.01
C LYS A 109 -0.62 -0.55 21.49
N TYR A 110 -1.53 0.33 21.84
CA TYR A 110 -1.43 1.74 21.47
C TYR A 110 -0.19 2.40 22.07
N ASP A 111 0.06 2.21 23.37
CA ASP A 111 1.23 2.75 24.04
C ASP A 111 2.54 2.20 23.42
N ASP A 112 2.59 0.91 23.10
CA ASP A 112 3.73 0.31 22.40
C ASP A 112 3.95 0.94 21.01
N ASP A 113 2.87 1.16 20.25
CA ASP A 113 2.93 1.83 18.94
C ASP A 113 3.42 3.28 19.07
N THR A 114 3.05 4.01 20.14
CA THR A 114 3.53 5.40 20.37
C THR A 114 5.03 5.49 20.70
N ARG A 115 5.65 4.39 21.14
CA ARG A 115 7.08 4.34 21.45
C ARG A 115 7.94 4.02 20.21
N ARG A 116 7.32 3.66 19.09
CA ARG A 116 8.04 3.38 17.83
C ARG A 116 8.50 4.68 17.17
N ALA A 117 9.52 4.59 16.33
CA ALA A 117 10.01 5.71 15.54
C ALA A 117 9.00 6.16 14.46
N ASP A 118 8.13 5.26 14.00
CA ASP A 118 7.07 5.57 13.05
C ASP A 118 5.85 6.18 13.77
N ASP A 119 5.68 7.49 13.65
CA ASP A 119 4.61 8.27 14.24
C ASP A 119 3.31 8.27 13.40
N THR A 120 3.28 7.60 12.24
CA THR A 120 2.16 7.61 11.27
C THR A 120 0.81 7.24 11.90
N PHE A 121 0.81 6.34 12.88
CA PHE A 121 -0.40 5.86 13.55
C PHE A 121 -0.54 6.34 15.00
N THR A 122 0.14 7.41 15.39
CA THR A 122 0.08 7.96 16.75
C THR A 122 -0.95 9.09 16.86
N MET A 123 -1.37 9.46 18.08
CA MET A 123 -2.28 10.60 18.26
C MET A 123 -1.64 11.88 17.75
N LEU A 124 -2.42 12.72 17.09
CA LEU A 124 -2.06 14.12 16.94
C LEU A 124 -1.96 14.75 18.34
N LYS A 125 -0.78 15.23 18.70
CA LYS A 125 -0.61 16.05 19.90
C LYS A 125 -1.46 17.30 19.71
N LYS A 126 -2.31 17.60 20.69
CA LYS A 126 -3.06 18.86 20.70
C LYS A 126 -2.03 19.99 20.60
N LYS A 127 -2.05 20.78 19.53
CA LYS A 127 -1.38 22.08 19.55
C LYS A 127 -2.10 22.86 20.64
N LEU A 128 -1.47 23.00 21.80
CA LEU A 128 -1.84 24.04 22.75
C LEU A 128 -1.64 25.33 21.96
N TYR A 129 -2.73 26.04 21.69
CA TYR A 129 -2.64 27.37 21.08
C TYR A 129 -1.84 28.25 22.05
N ASP A 130 -0.77 28.88 21.56
CA ASP A 130 -0.15 30.04 22.20
C ASP A 130 -1.06 31.27 22.03
#